data_AF-A0A1I4V3K3-F1
#
_entry.id   AF-A0A1I4V3K3-F1
#
_cell.length_a   1.000
_cell.length_b   1.000
_cell.length_c   1.000
_cell.angle_alpha   90.00
_cell.angle_beta   90.00
_cell.angle_gamma   90.00
#
_symmetry.space_group_name_H-M   'P 1'
#
loop_
_entity.id
_entity.type
_entity.pdbx_description
1 polymer ?
#
loop_
_entity_poly.entity_id
_entity_poly.type
_entity_poly.pdbx_seq_one_letter_code
_entity_poly.pdbx_strand_id
1 'polypeptide(L)' 'MTDKSKKAEFQPGRGYSKADWDAISDSPEATDEQLADAKPFAEVFPELAEKMRRSRHPPARP' A
#
# COMPACT_ATOMS: atom_id res chain seq x y z
N MET A 1 -9.73 -20.01 -6.12
CA MET A 1 -8.81 -19.10 -5.40
C MET A 1 -7.71 -18.71 -6.37
N THR A 2 -7.71 -17.49 -6.91
CA THR A 2 -6.68 -17.06 -7.87
C THR A 2 -5.46 -16.54 -7.09
N ASP A 3 -4.38 -17.31 -7.17
CA ASP A 3 -3.03 -16.92 -6.76
C ASP A 3 -2.68 -15.58 -7.40
N LYS A 4 -2.61 -14.53 -6.59
CA LYS A 4 -2.26 -13.18 -7.05
C LYS A 4 -0.74 -13.14 -7.15
N SER A 5 -0.21 -13.81 -8.16
CA SER A 5 1.23 -13.90 -8.42
C SER A 5 1.82 -12.50 -8.38
N LYS A 6 2.63 -12.28 -7.34
CA LYS A 6 3.38 -11.07 -7.06
C LYS A 6 4.22 -10.80 -8.30
N LYS A 7 3.90 -9.77 -9.09
CA LYS A 7 4.76 -9.36 -10.20
C LYS A 7 6.04 -8.79 -9.60
N ALA A 8 7.00 -9.66 -9.33
CA ALA A 8 8.33 -9.34 -8.83
C ALA A 8 9.25 -8.78 -9.93
N GLU A 9 8.69 -8.23 -11.01
CA GLU A 9 9.46 -7.76 -12.16
C GLU A 9 9.27 -6.26 -12.34
N PHE A 10 10.38 -5.55 -12.57
CA PHE A 10 10.37 -4.13 -12.88
C PHE A 10 9.52 -3.83 -14.12
N GLN A 11 8.79 -2.72 -14.04
CA GLN A 11 7.75 -2.38 -14.98
C GLN A 11 7.90 -0.89 -15.33
N PRO A 12 8.39 -0.54 -16.54
CA PRO A 12 8.71 0.84 -16.91
C PRO A 12 7.46 1.73 -17.11
N GLY A 13 7.61 3.04 -16.98
CA GLY A 13 6.49 3.99 -17.20
C GLY A 13 5.58 4.21 -15.99
N ARG A 14 6.01 3.82 -14.78
CA ARG A 14 5.27 4.00 -13.52
C ARG A 14 5.73 5.21 -12.70
N GLY A 15 6.59 6.06 -13.28
CA GLY A 15 7.15 7.24 -12.61
C GLY A 15 8.34 6.97 -11.68
N TYR A 16 8.81 5.71 -11.61
CA TYR A 16 9.99 5.30 -10.84
C TYR A 16 10.97 4.58 -11.77
N SER A 17 12.27 4.76 -11.54
CA SER A 17 13.31 4.17 -12.39
C SER A 17 13.56 2.70 -12.02
N LYS A 18 14.26 1.97 -12.90
CA LYS A 18 14.69 0.60 -12.59
C LYS A 18 15.68 0.56 -11.43
N ALA A 19 16.51 1.59 -11.28
CA ALA A 19 17.45 1.72 -10.18
C ALA A 19 16.72 1.90 -8.85
N ASP A 20 15.67 2.73 -8.81
CA ASP A 20 14.81 2.84 -7.62
C ASP A 20 14.19 1.51 -7.27
N TRP A 21 13.70 0.77 -8.27
CA TRP A 21 13.06 -0.53 -8.04
C TRP A 21 14.03 -1.58 -7.50
N ASP A 22 15.25 -1.63 -8.05
CA ASP A 22 16.31 -2.56 -7.62
C ASP A 22 16.73 -2.27 -6.17
N ALA A 23 16.89 -0.99 -5.81
CA ALA A 23 17.29 -0.55 -4.47
C ALA A 23 16.34 -0.97 -3.34
N ILE A 24 15.05 -1.18 -3.63
CA ILE A 24 14.04 -1.63 -2.66
C ILE A 24 13.60 -3.08 -2.88
N SER A 25 14.04 -3.73 -3.96
CA SER A 25 13.72 -5.15 -4.23
C SER A 25 14.32 -6.10 -3.18
N ASP A 26 15.41 -5.70 -2.54
CA ASP A 26 16.05 -6.42 -1.43
C ASP A 26 15.39 -6.15 -0.07
N SER A 27 14.33 -5.32 -0.02
CA SER A 27 13.64 -5.05 1.23
C SER A 27 13.07 -6.35 1.81
N PRO A 28 13.23 -6.60 3.12
CA PRO A 28 12.65 -7.77 3.74
C PRO A 28 11.14 -7.76 3.48
N GLU A 29 10.62 -8.86 2.94
CA GLU A 29 9.18 -9.05 2.88
C GLU A 29 8.64 -8.83 4.29
N ALA A 30 7.67 -7.92 4.44
CA ALA A 30 7.03 -7.68 5.73
C ALA A 30 6.65 -9.06 6.29
N THR A 31 7.27 -9.45 7.39
CA THR A 31 7.11 -10.80 7.92
C THR A 31 5.68 -10.94 8.43
N ASP A 32 5.09 -12.13 8.32
CA ASP A 32 3.71 -12.37 8.76
C ASP A 32 3.47 -11.89 10.21
N GLU A 33 4.49 -11.98 11.06
CA GLU A 33 4.51 -11.44 12.42
C GLU A 33 4.42 -9.91 12.50
N GLN A 34 5.11 -9.19 11.60
CA GLN A 34 5.02 -7.73 11.51
C GLN A 34 3.66 -7.27 10.98
N LEU A 35 3.04 -8.03 10.07
CA LEU A 35 1.65 -7.77 9.65
C LEU A 35 0.65 -8.07 10.78
N ALA A 36 0.92 -9.10 11.60
CA ALA A 36 0.06 -9.45 12.73
C ALA A 36 0.06 -8.36 13.83
N ASP A 37 1.21 -7.72 14.08
CA ASP A 37 1.33 -6.61 15.03
C ASP A 37 0.94 -5.25 14.42
N ALA A 38 0.68 -5.19 13.10
CA ALA A 38 0.40 -3.95 12.42
C ALA A 38 -0.90 -3.30 12.93
N LYS A 39 -0.76 -2.14 13.56
CA LYS A 39 -1.91 -1.32 13.98
C LYS A 39 -2.58 -0.71 12.76
N PRO A 40 -3.92 -0.66 12.73
CA PRO A 40 -4.63 -0.10 11.60
C PRO A 40 -4.34 1.41 11.47
N PHE A 41 -4.28 1.88 10.23
CA PHE A 41 -3.94 3.26 9.89
C PHE A 41 -4.77 4.31 10.66
N ALA A 42 -6.05 4.04 10.89
CA ALA A 42 -6.95 4.94 11.61
C ALA A 42 -6.62 5.08 13.10
N GLU A 43 -5.97 4.09 13.71
CA GLU A 43 -5.53 4.14 15.10
C GLU A 43 -4.20 4.89 15.24
N VAL A 44 -3.30 4.73 14.28
CA VAL A 44 -1.98 5.41 14.31
C VAL A 44 -2.12 6.88 13.89
N PHE A 45 -3.00 7.18 12.93
CA PHE A 45 -3.20 8.53 12.39
C PHE A 45 -4.68 8.93 12.38
N PRO A 46 -5.29 9.17 13.56
CA PRO A 46 -6.72 9.43 13.68
C PRO A 46 -7.15 10.70 12.92
N GLU A 47 -6.42 11.80 13.04
CA GLU A 47 -6.78 13.06 12.36
C GLU A 47 -6.75 12.95 10.83
N LEU A 48 -5.79 12.19 10.28
CA LEU A 48 -5.68 11.98 8.85
C LEU A 48 -6.78 11.04 8.34
N ALA A 49 -7.13 10.01 9.12
CA ALA A 49 -8.23 9.12 8.80
C ALA A 49 -9.58 9.86 8.79
N GLU A 50 -9.82 10.74 9.77
CA GLU A 50 -11.00 11.61 9.83
C GLU A 50 -11.08 12.55 8.62
N LYS A 51 -9.96 13.17 8.24
CA LYS A 51 -9.89 14.04 7.06
C LYS A 51 -10.20 13.28 5.78
N MET A 52 -9.61 12.09 5.58
CA MET A 52 -9.89 11.25 4.42
C MET A 52 -11.34 10.74 4.40
N ARG A 53 -11.92 10.38 5.55
CA ARG A 53 -13.34 10.01 5.66
C ARG A 53 -14.26 11.16 5.23
N ARG A 54 -13.99 12.38 5.70
CA ARG A 54 -14.79 13.56 5.35
C ARG A 54 -14.64 13.96 3.87
N SER A 55 -13.45 13.81 3.30
CA SER A 55 -13.19 14.11 1.88
C SER A 55 -13.76 13.07 0.92
N ARG A 56 -13.97 11.84 1.36
CA ARG A 56 -14.73 10.84 0.61
C ARG A 56 -16.22 11.19 0.69
N HIS A 57 -16.65 12.12 -0.15
CA HIS A 57 -18.07 12.25 -0.46
C HIS A 57 -18.60 10.88 -0.89
N PRO A 58 -19.81 10.47 -0.47
CA PRO A 58 -20.44 9.27 -1.03
C PRO A 58 -20.45 9.39 -2.55
N PRO A 59 -20.30 8.29 -3.31
CA PRO A 59 -20.54 8.35 -4.75
C PRO A 59 -21.92 8.96 -4.94
N ALA A 60 -22.03 9.94 -5.83
CA ALA A 60 -23.33 10.49 -6.22
C ALA A 60 -24.21 9.29 -6.57
N ARG A 61 -25.15 8.96 -5.69
CA ARG A 61 -26.09 7.88 -5.93
C ARG A 61 -27.00 8.36 -7.08
N PRO A 62 -27.27 7.54 -8.10
CA PRO A 62 -28.24 7.87 -9.11
C PRO A 62 -29.64 8.04 -8.49
#